data_AF-A0A3D9AT09-F1
#
_entry.id   AF-A0A3D9AT09-F1
#
_cell.length_a   1.000
_cell.length_b   1.000
_cell.length_c   1.000
_cell.angle_alpha   90.00
_cell.angle_beta   90.00
_cell.angle_gamma   90.00
#
_symmetry.space_group_name_H-M   'P 1'
#
loop_
_entity.id
_entity.type
_entity.pdbx_description
1 polymer ?
#
loop_
_entity_poly.entity_id
_entity_poly.type
_entity_poly.pdbx_seq_one_letter_code
_entity_poly.pdbx_strand_id
1 'polypeptide(L)' 'MNPNHFYKSIRPEYFSDSEIIFETELTKEVLSYELETISTNQKQDQFERLARLLCEKYISPNLIPQVGPTGGEA' A
#
# COMPACT_ATOMS: atom_id res chain seq x y z
N MET A 1 -8.31 -20.18 -8.44
CA MET A 1 -7.63 -19.88 -9.72
C MET A 1 -8.70 -19.45 -10.71
N ASN A 2 -8.66 -18.21 -11.20
CA ASN A 2 -9.65 -17.71 -12.16
C ASN A 2 -9.34 -18.28 -13.56
N PRO A 3 -10.33 -18.77 -14.35
CA PRO A 3 -10.13 -19.26 -15.71
C PRO A 3 -9.24 -18.39 -16.60
N ASN A 4 -9.33 -17.06 -16.48
CA ASN A 4 -8.49 -16.12 -17.23
C ASN A 4 -6.98 -16.36 -16.97
N HIS A 5 -6.59 -16.54 -15.72
CA HIS A 5 -5.20 -16.79 -15.33
C HIS A 5 -4.67 -18.13 -15.85
N PHE A 6 -5.53 -19.15 -15.93
CA PHE A 6 -5.18 -20.45 -16.49
C PHE A 6 -4.90 -20.35 -18.00
N TYR A 7 -5.80 -19.72 -18.76
CA TYR A 7 -5.60 -19.53 -20.20
C TYR A 7 -4.39 -18.63 -20.52
N LYS A 8 -4.15 -17.57 -19.73
CA LYS A 8 -2.98 -16.69 -19.89
C LYS A 8 -1.65 -17.43 -19.69
N SER A 9 -1.61 -18.44 -18.81
CA SER A 9 -0.39 -19.24 -18.59
C SER A 9 -0.06 -20.21 -19.74
N ILE A 10 -1.07 -20.62 -20.51
CA ILE A 10 -0.91 -21.61 -21.60
C ILE A 10 -0.69 -20.93 -22.94
N ARG A 11 -1.32 -19.76 -23.16
CA ARG A 11 -1.27 -19.03 -24.43
C ARG A 11 -1.05 -17.53 -24.21
N PRO A 12 0.10 -17.11 -23.66
CA PRO A 12 0.36 -15.71 -23.33
C PRO A 12 0.30 -14.78 -24.56
N GLU A 13 0.57 -15.29 -25.77
CA GLU A 13 0.55 -14.54 -27.02
C GLU A 13 -0.81 -13.95 -27.41
N TYR A 14 -1.92 -14.45 -26.84
CA TYR A 14 -3.26 -13.92 -27.06
C TYR A 14 -3.70 -12.88 -26.02
N PHE A 15 -2.86 -12.59 -25.02
CA PHE A 15 -3.19 -11.65 -23.95
C PHE A 15 -2.30 -10.42 -24.05
N SER A 16 -2.91 -9.26 -23.84
CA SER A 16 -2.14 -8.03 -23.67
C SER A 16 -1.28 -8.13 -22.40
N ASP A 17 -0.01 -7.79 -22.55
CA ASP A 17 0.97 -7.57 -21.48
C ASP A 17 0.95 -6.12 -20.98
N SER A 18 0.20 -5.24 -21.64
CA SER A 18 0.05 -3.85 -21.21
C SER A 18 -0.70 -3.79 -19.88
N GLU A 19 -0.08 -3.14 -18.90
CA GLU A 19 -0.72 -2.81 -17.63
C GLU A 19 -1.28 -1.39 -17.69
N ILE A 20 -2.51 -1.21 -17.21
CA ILE A 20 -3.09 0.12 -17.04
C ILE A 20 -2.49 0.70 -15.77
N ILE A 21 -1.47 1.53 -15.93
CA ILE A 21 -0.85 2.26 -14.81
C ILE A 21 -1.68 3.53 -14.60
N PHE A 22 -2.45 3.56 -13.52
CA PHE A 22 -3.10 4.79 -13.07
C PHE A 22 -2.06 5.64 -12.34
N GLU A 23 -1.36 6.50 -13.07
CA GLU A 23 -0.54 7.55 -12.46
C GLU A 23 -1.48 8.64 -11.93
N THR A 24 -1.68 8.64 -10.61
CA THR A 24 -2.28 9.79 -9.92
C THR A 24 -1.16 10.71 -9.49
N GLU A 25 -1.13 11.93 -10.02
CA GLU A 25 -0.20 12.96 -9.55
C GLU A 25 -0.72 13.51 -8.22
N LEU A 26 0.01 13.23 -7.14
CA LEU A 26 -0.24 13.88 -5.85
C LEU A 26 0.44 15.25 -5.84
N THR A 27 -0.33 16.29 -6.18
CA THR A 27 0.18 17.65 -6.09
C THR A 27 0.34 18.10 -4.64
N LYS A 28 1.20 19.10 -4.41
CA LYS A 28 1.48 19.62 -3.06
C LYS A 28 0.22 20.19 -2.40
N GLU A 29 -0.63 20.83 -3.18
CA GLU A 29 -1.87 21.46 -2.71
C GLU A 29 -2.85 20.41 -2.21
N VAL A 30 -3.02 19.32 -2.98
CA VAL A 30 -3.90 18.20 -2.61
C VAL A 30 -3.39 17.52 -1.34
N LEU A 31 -2.08 17.27 -1.24
CA LEU A 31 -1.50 16.71 -0.03
C LEU A 31 -1.74 17.63 1.18
N SER A 32 -1.50 18.93 1.03
CA SER A 32 -1.67 19.90 2.13
C SER A 32 -3.12 19.95 2.62
N TYR A 33 -4.07 19.98 1.69
CA TYR A 33 -5.50 19.93 2.01
C TYR A 33 -5.91 18.65 2.74
N GLU A 34 -5.44 17.49 2.28
CA GLU A 34 -5.74 16.22 2.94
C GLU A 34 -5.16 16.18 4.36
N LEU A 35 -3.95 16.71 4.58
CA LEU A 35 -3.32 16.78 5.91
C LEU A 35 -4.11 17.69 6.87
N GLU A 36 -4.55 18.86 6.41
CA GLU A 36 -5.36 19.80 7.21
C GLU A 36 -6.73 19.23 7.58
N THR A 37 -7.29 18.38 6.73
CA THR A 37 -8.63 17.81 6.93
C THR A 37 -8.65 16.47 7.64
N ILE A 38 -7.49 15.93 8.08
CA ILE A 38 -7.40 14.63 8.78
C ILE A 38 -8.37 14.56 9.97
N SER A 39 -8.36 15.58 10.83
CA SER A 39 -9.20 15.58 12.03
C SER A 39 -10.68 15.73 11.71
N THR A 40 -11.01 16.62 10.75
CA THR A 40 -12.38 16.84 10.28
C THR A 40 -12.98 15.56 9.69
N ASN A 41 -12.17 14.81 8.95
CA ASN A 41 -12.59 13.59 8.25
C ASN A 41 -12.35 12.30 9.05
N GLN A 42 -11.89 12.41 10.31
CA GLN A 42 -11.61 11.26 11.18
C GLN A 42 -10.64 10.23 10.56
N LYS A 43 -9.60 10.70 9.86
CA LYS A 43 -8.62 9.85 9.14
C LYS A 43 -7.32 9.59 9.91
N GLN A 44 -7.29 9.79 11.23
CA GLN A 44 -6.08 9.67 12.06
C GLN A 44 -5.41 8.29 11.93
N ASP A 45 -6.20 7.22 11.98
CA ASP A 45 -5.68 5.84 11.84
C ASP A 45 -5.02 5.61 10.47
N GLN A 46 -5.60 6.18 9.41
CA GLN A 46 -5.05 6.08 8.05
C GLN A 46 -3.73 6.85 7.94
N PHE A 47 -3.67 8.04 8.54
CA PHE A 47 -2.45 8.85 8.59
C PHE A 47 -1.34 8.15 9.39
N GLU A 48 -1.66 7.56 10.55
CA GLU A 48 -0.72 6.80 11.36
C GLU A 48 -0.14 5.62 10.56
N ARG A 49 -1.01 4.85 9.89
CA ARG A 49 -0.59 3.74 9.03
C ARG A 49 0.32 4.22 7.90
N LEU A 50 0.00 5.33 7.24
CA LEU A 50 0.82 5.91 6.19
C LEU A 50 2.21 6.33 6.73
N ALA A 51 2.25 7.03 7.86
CA ALA A 51 3.51 7.44 8.49
C ALA A 51 4.37 6.23 8.84
N ARG A 52 3.78 5.15 9.38
CA ARG A 52 4.49 3.90 9.69
C ARG A 52 5.11 3.27 8.44
N LEU A 53 4.33 3.14 7.36
CA LEU A 53 4.81 2.58 6.10
C LEU A 53 5.92 3.45 5.47
N LEU A 54 5.85 4.77 5.61
CA LEU A 54 6.91 5.67 5.15
C LEU A 54 8.20 5.47 5.96
N CYS A 55 8.09 5.36 7.28
CA CYS A 55 9.23 5.06 8.14
C CYS A 55 9.84 3.70 7.80
N GLU A 56 9.02 2.66 7.63
CA GLU A 56 9.49 1.35 7.19
C GLU A 56 10.21 1.43 5.85
N LYS A 57 9.65 2.14 4.85
CA LYS A 57 10.26 2.21 3.53
C LYS A 57 11.54 3.02 3.48
N TYR A 58 11.61 4.17 4.15
CA TYR A 58 12.68 5.15 3.99
C TYR A 58 13.68 5.18 5.13
N ILE A 59 13.25 4.88 6.36
CA ILE A 59 14.09 4.97 7.57
C ILE A 59 14.61 3.58 7.96
N SER A 60 13.74 2.57 7.97
CA SER A 60 14.08 1.22 8.43
C SER A 60 13.60 0.13 7.45
N PRO A 61 14.14 0.08 6.21
CA PRO A 61 13.70 -0.88 5.18
C PRO A 61 14.00 -2.33 5.52
N ASN A 62 14.92 -2.57 6.46
CA ASN A 62 15.31 -3.90 6.92
C ASN A 62 14.72 -4.25 8.29
N LEU A 63 13.67 -3.54 8.73
CA LEU A 63 13.00 -3.87 9.97
C LEU A 63 12.37 -5.26 9.83
N ILE A 64 12.95 -6.24 10.52
CA ILE A 64 12.44 -7.61 10.53
C ILE A 64 11.19 -7.57 11.41
N PRO A 65 9.99 -7.92 10.90
CA PRO A 65 8.82 -8.02 11.76
C PRO A 65 9.13 -8.99 12.90
N GLN A 66 8.84 -8.59 14.14
CA GLN A 66 9.13 -9.42 15.29
C GLN A 66 8.29 -10.71 15.22
N VAL A 67 8.90 -11.80 14.78
CA VAL A 67 8.33 -13.15 14.80
C VAL A 67 8.58 -13.81 16.16
N GLY A 68 8.00 -13.21 17.19
CA GLY A 68 7.91 -13.83 18.51
C GLY A 68 6.44 -13.86 18.93
N PRO A 69 5.95 -14.91 19.62
CA PRO A 69 4.62 -14.87 20.20
C PRO A 69 4.61 -13.70 21.18
N THR A 70 3.87 -12.64 20.86
CA THR A 70 3.52 -11.63 21.86
C THR A 70 2.41 -12.28 22.69
N GLY A 71 2.81 -13.15 23.61
CA GLY A 71 1.92 -13.98 24.41
C GLY A 71 2.50 -14.14 25.80
N GLY A 72 1.77 -13.61 26.78
CA GLY A 72 1.98 -13.87 28.20
C GLY A 72 2.15 -12.60 29.03
N GLU A 73 1.09 -11.79 29.16
CA GLU A 73 0.92 -11.10 30.44
C GLU A 73 0.60 -12.18 31.48
N ALA A 74 1.52 -12.36 32.42
CA ALA A 74 1.34 -13.12 33.65
C ALA A 74 0.99 -12.14 34.78
#